data_AF-A0A345RFU4-F1
#
_entry.id   AF-A0A345RFU4-F1
#
_cell.length_a   1.000
_cell.length_b   1.000
_cell.length_c   1.000
_cell.angle_alpha   90.00
_cell.angle_beta   90.00
_cell.angle_gamma   90.00
#
_symmetry.space_group_name_H-M   'P 1'
#
loop_
_entity.id
_entity.type
_entity.pdbx_description
1 polymer ?
#
loop_
_entity_poly.entity_id
_entity_poly.type
_entity_poly.pdbx_seq_one_letter_code
_entity_poly.pdbx_strand_id
1 'polypeptide(L)'
;MDGGQMETPARRQPQPGLDGRYANAAGSSDIAQAAGRAKRAWLYHVTTECGELFTIEAEGRDTWALDQPREAGPKGCIPIKQPASRWSTYVHELRGMGIPINTEMFSYSGAYSGHHARYTLACDVSLSVLQERSAA
;
A
#
# COMPACT_ATOMS: atom_id res chain seq x y z
N MET A 1 -60.66 39.84 24.47
CA MET A 1 -60.25 38.85 23.45
C MET A 1 -58.77 39.08 23.25
N ASP A 2 -57.98 38.39 24.05
CA ASP A 2 -56.55 38.66 24.28
C ASP A 2 -55.72 37.88 23.25
N GLY A 3 -54.95 38.60 22.44
CA GLY A 3 -54.13 38.04 21.36
C GLY A 3 -52.84 37.48 21.92
N GLY A 4 -52.72 36.16 21.93
CA GLY A 4 -51.53 35.45 22.40
C GLY A 4 -50.29 35.80 21.58
N GLN A 5 -49.34 36.47 22.24
CA GLN A 5 -47.96 36.60 21.80
C GLN A 5 -47.31 35.21 21.80
N MET A 6 -46.84 34.75 20.64
CA MET A 6 -46.04 33.52 20.53
C MET A 6 -44.57 33.90 20.67
N GLU A 7 -44.01 33.65 21.86
CA GLU A 7 -42.59 33.89 22.10
C GLU A 7 -41.73 32.95 21.24
N THR A 8 -40.78 33.54 20.51
CA THR A 8 -39.80 32.83 19.68
C THR A 8 -38.76 32.16 20.58
N PRO A 9 -38.45 30.86 20.46
CA PRO A 9 -37.43 30.27 21.31
C PRO A 9 -36.05 30.84 20.94
N ALA A 10 -35.35 31.31 21.97
CA ALA A 10 -33.99 31.83 21.88
C ALA A 10 -33.05 30.83 21.20
N ARG A 11 -32.25 31.35 20.26
CA ARG A 11 -31.16 30.66 19.58
C ARG A 11 -30.22 30.06 20.63
N ARG A 12 -30.10 28.72 20.67
CA ARG A 12 -29.17 28.03 21.59
C ARG A 12 -27.75 28.57 21.37
N GLN A 13 -27.17 29.10 22.43
CA GLN A 13 -25.75 29.45 22.52
C GLN A 13 -24.92 28.17 22.31
N PRO A 14 -23.84 28.19 21.50
CA PRO A 14 -22.88 27.09 21.47
C PRO A 14 -22.20 27.00 22.84
N GLN A 15 -22.23 25.82 23.46
CA GLN A 15 -21.45 25.55 24.67
C GLN A 15 -19.95 25.52 24.29
N PRO A 16 -19.09 26.31 24.93
CA PRO A 16 -17.65 26.16 24.78
C PRO A 16 -17.17 25.08 25.76
N GLY A 17 -16.37 24.13 25.28
CA GLY A 17 -15.57 23.24 26.12
C GLY A 17 -15.92 21.76 26.00
N LEU A 18 -15.13 21.06 25.19
CA LEU A 18 -14.61 19.72 25.48
C LEU A 18 -13.33 19.57 24.65
N ASP A 19 -12.30 20.29 25.09
CA ASP A 19 -10.94 20.15 24.55
C ASP A 19 -10.43 18.73 24.75
N GLY A 20 -9.91 18.16 23.66
CA GLY A 20 -8.79 17.21 23.67
C GLY A 20 -8.97 15.92 24.47
N ARG A 21 -9.69 14.94 23.92
CA ARG A 21 -9.47 13.52 24.29
C ARG A 21 -8.35 12.91 23.45
N TYR A 22 -7.13 13.40 23.64
CA TYR A 22 -5.93 12.66 23.25
C TYR A 22 -5.22 12.24 24.55
N ALA A 23 -5.20 10.94 24.81
CA ALA A 23 -4.43 10.39 25.91
C ALA A 23 -2.94 10.63 25.62
N ASN A 24 -2.27 11.44 26.45
CA ASN A 24 -0.81 11.53 26.44
C ASN A 24 -0.27 10.23 27.05
N ALA A 25 0.23 9.32 26.20
CA ALA A 25 1.00 8.18 26.66
C ALA A 25 2.38 8.66 27.11
N ALA A 26 2.48 9.08 28.38
CA ALA A 26 3.77 9.25 29.03
C ALA A 26 4.41 7.88 29.23
N GLY A 27 5.46 7.60 28.46
CA GLY A 27 6.31 6.41 28.64
C GLY A 27 6.16 5.34 27.57
N SER A 28 6.53 5.65 26.31
CA SER A 28 7.14 4.61 25.49
C SER A 28 8.65 4.68 25.74
N SER A 29 9.17 3.79 26.59
CA SER A 29 10.60 3.53 26.60
C SER A 29 10.98 3.15 25.18
N ASP A 30 11.88 3.93 24.58
CA ASP A 30 12.46 3.68 23.26
C ASP A 30 13.26 2.38 23.35
N ILE A 31 12.58 1.25 23.10
CA ILE A 31 13.27 -0.03 22.93
C ILE A 31 13.92 0.08 21.56
N ALA A 32 15.18 0.51 21.55
CA ALA A 32 16.04 0.42 20.39
C ALA A 32 15.95 -1.02 19.86
N GLN A 33 15.29 -1.19 18.71
CA GLN A 33 15.23 -2.47 18.05
C GLN A 33 16.67 -2.82 17.67
N ALA A 34 17.22 -3.86 18.32
CA ALA A 34 18.50 -4.41 17.93
C ALA A 34 18.52 -4.59 16.41
N ALA A 35 19.58 -4.11 15.75
CA ALA A 35 19.70 -4.15 14.29
C ALA A 35 19.35 -5.56 13.80
N GLY A 36 18.18 -5.67 13.18
CA GLY A 36 17.62 -6.95 12.78
C GLY A 36 18.57 -7.67 11.83
N ARG A 37 18.57 -9.00 11.89
CA ARG A 37 19.22 -9.88 10.91
C ARG A 37 19.00 -9.31 9.50
N ALA A 38 20.08 -9.17 8.72
CA ALA A 38 20.03 -8.71 7.34
C ALA A 38 18.88 -9.43 6.60
N LYS A 39 17.92 -8.65 6.10
CA LYS A 39 16.80 -9.20 5.36
C LYS A 39 17.34 -9.77 4.06
N ARG A 40 16.80 -10.91 3.62
CA ARG A 40 17.17 -11.50 2.34
C ARG A 40 16.57 -10.63 1.24
N ALA A 41 17.42 -9.87 0.56
CA ALA A 41 17.07 -9.16 -0.67
C ALA A 41 17.05 -10.14 -1.84
N TRP A 42 16.08 -9.96 -2.73
CA TRP A 42 15.94 -10.70 -3.97
C TRP A 42 16.30 -9.79 -5.13
N LEU A 43 17.09 -10.31 -6.06
CA LEU A 43 17.54 -9.62 -7.25
C LEU A 43 16.58 -9.96 -8.40
N TYR A 44 16.04 -8.95 -9.07
CA TYR A 44 15.14 -9.12 -10.20
C TYR A 44 15.72 -8.44 -11.43
N HIS A 45 15.62 -9.12 -12.58
CA HIS A 45 15.82 -8.52 -13.89
C HIS A 45 14.48 -8.05 -14.43
N VAL A 46 14.40 -6.77 -14.75
CA VAL A 46 13.22 -6.12 -15.31
C VAL A 46 13.51 -5.76 -16.75
N THR A 47 12.69 -6.30 -17.66
CA THR A 47 12.75 -5.97 -19.09
C THR A 47 11.53 -5.12 -19.44
N THR A 48 11.77 -3.85 -19.77
CA THR A 48 10.69 -2.94 -20.17
C THR A 48 10.20 -3.23 -21.59
N GLU A 49 9.03 -2.70 -21.94
CA GLU A 49 8.47 -2.77 -23.29
C GLU A 49 9.40 -2.18 -24.37
N CYS A 50 10.24 -1.21 -24.00
CA CYS A 50 11.25 -0.60 -24.88
C CYS A 50 12.53 -1.45 -25.02
N GLY A 51 12.61 -2.61 -24.34
CA GLY A 51 13.79 -3.48 -24.35
C GLY A 51 14.91 -3.04 -23.40
N GLU A 52 14.64 -2.09 -22.50
CA GLU A 52 15.61 -1.73 -21.45
C GLU A 52 15.63 -2.82 -20.39
N LEU A 53 16.81 -3.36 -20.12
CA LEU A 53 17.06 -4.35 -19.09
C LEU A 53 17.78 -3.69 -17.93
N PHE A 54 17.16 -3.68 -16.75
CA PHE A 54 17.77 -3.21 -15.52
C PHE A 54 17.51 -4.17 -14.37
N THR A 55 18.31 -4.01 -13.32
CA THR A 55 18.27 -4.87 -12.15
C THR A 55 17.78 -4.09 -10.95
N ILE A 56 16.90 -4.69 -10.17
CA ILE A 56 16.44 -4.14 -8.89
C ILE A 56 16.66 -5.14 -7.77
N GLU A 57 16.84 -4.60 -6.57
CA GLU A 57 16.81 -5.37 -5.33
C GLU A 57 15.54 -5.03 -4.58
N ALA A 58 14.75 -6.05 -4.24
CA ALA A 58 13.57 -5.89 -3.40
C ALA A 58 13.68 -6.80 -2.17
N GLU A 59 13.29 -6.30 -1.01
CA GLU A 59 13.34 -7.05 0.24
C GLU A 59 11.96 -7.16 0.92
N GLY A 60 11.80 -8.22 1.71
CA GLY A 60 10.66 -8.38 2.61
C GLY A 60 9.30 -8.32 1.92
N ARG A 61 8.54 -7.24 2.18
CA ARG A 61 7.15 -7.10 1.70
C ARG A 61 7.07 -6.56 0.27
N ASP A 62 8.09 -5.87 -0.21
CA ASP A 62 8.13 -5.37 -1.59
C ASP A 62 8.38 -6.53 -2.55
N THR A 63 9.25 -7.47 -2.16
CA THR A 63 9.43 -8.77 -2.83
C THR A 63 8.09 -9.47 -3.01
N TRP A 64 7.33 -9.60 -1.92
CA TRP A 64 6.01 -10.25 -1.96
C TRP A 64 5.04 -9.51 -2.88
N ALA A 65 4.99 -8.18 -2.79
CA ALA A 65 4.09 -7.34 -3.59
C ALA A 65 4.46 -7.32 -5.08
N LEU A 66 5.73 -7.53 -5.43
CA LEU A 66 6.21 -7.69 -6.80
C LEU A 66 5.91 -9.09 -7.36
N ASP A 67 6.06 -10.13 -6.55
CA ASP A 67 5.78 -11.51 -6.97
C ASP A 67 4.30 -11.74 -7.27
N GLN A 68 3.39 -11.12 -6.53
CA GLN A 68 1.95 -11.29 -6.74
C GLN A 68 1.49 -10.95 -8.18
N PRO A 69 1.73 -9.74 -8.74
CA PRO A 69 1.37 -9.43 -10.12
C PRO A 69 2.26 -10.15 -11.14
N ARG A 70 3.52 -10.49 -10.81
CA ARG A 70 4.41 -11.30 -11.66
C ARG A 70 3.82 -12.69 -11.91
N GLU A 71 3.39 -13.38 -10.86
CA GLU A 71 2.76 -14.70 -10.94
C GLU A 71 1.36 -14.66 -11.56
N ALA A 72 0.62 -13.58 -11.32
CA ALA A 72 -0.68 -13.36 -11.95
C ALA A 72 -0.58 -13.03 -13.45
N GLY A 73 0.59 -12.55 -13.90
CA GLY A 73 0.87 -12.16 -15.27
C GLY A 73 -0.12 -11.11 -15.80
N PRO A 74 -0.63 -11.23 -17.04
CA PRO A 74 -1.46 -10.20 -17.67
C PRO A 74 -2.83 -10.01 -16.98
N LYS A 75 -3.27 -10.97 -16.15
CA LYS A 75 -4.52 -10.81 -15.38
C LYS A 75 -4.34 -9.79 -14.25
N GLY A 76 -3.11 -9.59 -13.79
CA GLY A 76 -2.79 -8.75 -12.65
C GLY A 76 -3.30 -9.29 -11.33
N CYS A 77 -2.94 -8.59 -10.26
CA CYS A 77 -3.38 -8.86 -8.91
C CYS A 77 -4.45 -7.84 -8.48
N ILE A 78 -5.47 -8.32 -7.74
CA ILE A 78 -6.43 -7.46 -7.03
C ILE A 78 -6.26 -7.64 -5.52
N PRO A 79 -6.03 -6.56 -4.74
CA PRO A 79 -5.80 -6.61 -3.29
C PRO A 79 -6.89 -7.34 -2.51
N ILE A 80 -8.13 -7.26 -2.98
CA ILE A 80 -9.27 -7.94 -2.36
C ILE A 80 -9.14 -9.47 -2.34
N LYS A 81 -8.42 -10.06 -3.30
CA LYS A 81 -8.16 -11.52 -3.32
C LYS A 81 -6.86 -11.90 -2.61
N GLN A 82 -5.93 -10.96 -2.47
CA GLN A 82 -4.63 -11.16 -1.83
C GLN A 82 -4.42 -10.05 -0.80
N PRO A 83 -5.11 -10.11 0.35
CA PRO A 83 -5.15 -9.00 1.29
C PRO A 83 -3.77 -8.75 1.91
N ALA A 84 -3.32 -7.50 1.82
CA ALA A 84 -2.19 -6.98 2.59
C ALA A 84 -2.53 -5.56 3.06
N SER A 85 -1.97 -5.18 4.21
CA SER A 85 -2.32 -3.93 4.89
C SER A 85 -1.96 -2.66 4.12
N ARG A 86 -1.02 -2.72 3.15
CA ARG A 86 -0.44 -1.53 2.49
C ARG A 86 -0.04 -1.73 1.02
N TRP A 87 -0.93 -2.32 0.22
CA TRP A 87 -0.69 -2.52 -1.22
C TRP A 87 -0.21 -1.27 -1.96
N SER A 88 -0.89 -0.13 -1.77
CA SER A 88 -0.55 1.11 -2.45
C SER A 88 0.85 1.63 -2.09
N THR A 89 1.31 1.39 -0.86
CA THR A 89 2.66 1.80 -0.43
C THR A 89 3.71 0.96 -1.13
N TYR A 90 3.58 -0.36 -1.14
CA TYR A 90 4.54 -1.23 -1.82
C TYR A 90 4.60 -0.94 -3.32
N VAL A 91 3.44 -0.73 -3.96
CA VAL A 91 3.40 -0.35 -5.38
C VAL A 91 4.05 1.01 -5.62
N HIS A 92 3.91 1.96 -4.69
CA HIS A 92 4.58 3.26 -4.80
C HIS A 92 6.11 3.12 -4.70
N GLU A 93 6.61 2.32 -3.76
CA GLU A 93 8.06 2.07 -3.61
C GLU A 93 8.63 1.32 -4.82
N LEU A 94 7.94 0.28 -5.31
CA LEU A 94 8.34 -0.46 -6.51
C LEU A 94 8.39 0.43 -7.76
N ARG A 95 7.46 1.38 -7.91
CA ARG A 95 7.53 2.39 -8.98
C ARG A 95 8.71 3.34 -8.81
N GLY A 96 9.05 3.70 -7.57
CA GLY A 96 10.25 4.47 -7.26
C GLY A 96 11.54 3.76 -7.67
N MET A 97 11.55 2.42 -7.68
CA MET A 97 12.64 1.59 -8.19
C MET A 97 12.63 1.45 -9.73
N GLY A 98 11.69 2.08 -10.42
CA GLY A 98 11.59 2.06 -11.89
C GLY A 98 10.71 0.95 -12.46
N ILE A 99 10.03 0.13 -11.64
CA ILE A 99 9.15 -0.92 -12.16
C ILE A 99 7.87 -0.29 -12.74
N PRO A 100 7.56 -0.51 -14.02
CA PRO A 100 6.33 -0.02 -14.60
C PRO A 100 5.14 -0.90 -14.17
N ILE A 101 4.45 -0.45 -13.12
CA ILE A 101 3.22 -1.09 -12.60
C ILE A 101 2.02 -0.24 -13.00
N ASN A 102 1.08 -0.81 -13.76
CA ASN A 102 -0.18 -0.15 -14.09
C ASN A 102 -1.21 -0.34 -12.96
N THR A 103 -2.11 0.64 -12.80
CA THR A 103 -3.23 0.55 -11.85
C THR A 103 -4.54 0.84 -12.57
N GLU A 104 -5.37 -0.18 -12.69
CA GLU A 104 -6.70 -0.08 -13.27
C GLU A 104 -7.74 -0.13 -12.16
N MET A 105 -8.64 0.85 -12.14
CA MET A 105 -9.79 0.82 -11.23
C MET A 105 -10.90 0.01 -11.86
N PHE A 106 -11.34 -1.06 -11.19
CA PHE A 106 -12.42 -1.92 -11.65
C PHE A 106 -13.56 -1.98 -10.63
N SER A 107 -14.80 -1.98 -11.12
CA SER A 107 -15.99 -2.11 -10.30
C SER A 107 -16.23 -3.58 -9.92
N TYR A 108 -16.07 -3.91 -8.64
CA TYR A 108 -16.37 -5.23 -8.11
C TYR A 108 -17.76 -5.24 -7.47
N SER A 109 -18.57 -6.26 -7.77
CA SER A 109 -19.94 -6.42 -7.26
C SER A 109 -20.10 -7.55 -6.24
N GLY A 110 -18.99 -8.10 -5.70
CA GLY A 110 -19.03 -9.14 -4.68
C GLY A 110 -19.32 -8.62 -3.27
N ALA A 111 -19.02 -9.44 -2.26
CA ALA A 111 -19.29 -9.14 -0.84
C ALA A 111 -18.68 -7.81 -0.33
N TYR A 112 -17.61 -7.34 -0.98
CA TYR A 112 -17.02 -6.03 -0.76
C TYR A 112 -17.13 -5.21 -2.04
N SER A 113 -18.34 -4.75 -2.35
CA SER A 113 -18.62 -4.01 -3.57
C SER A 113 -17.94 -2.63 -3.57
N GLY A 114 -17.63 -2.13 -4.76
CA GLY A 114 -16.98 -0.82 -4.94
C GLY A 114 -15.90 -0.84 -6.01
N HIS A 115 -15.12 0.25 -6.08
CA HIS A 115 -13.99 0.37 -6.99
C HIS A 115 -12.73 -0.17 -6.32
N HIS A 116 -12.14 -1.20 -6.91
CA HIS A 116 -10.90 -1.82 -6.45
C HIS A 116 -9.80 -1.61 -7.46
N ALA A 117 -8.58 -1.47 -6.96
CA ALA A 117 -7.40 -1.42 -7.82
C ALA A 117 -7.05 -2.82 -8.32
N ARG A 118 -6.68 -2.91 -9.59
CA ARG A 118 -5.97 -4.04 -10.19
C ARG A 118 -4.58 -3.56 -10.57
N TYR A 119 -3.56 -4.30 -10.11
CA TYR A 119 -2.16 -4.04 -10.42
C TYR A 119 -1.68 -5.02 -11.47
N THR A 120 -1.15 -4.52 -12.59
CA THR A 120 -0.55 -5.32 -13.67
C THR A 120 0.87 -4.82 -13.93
N LEU A 121 1.79 -5.74 -14.27
CA LEU A 121 3.12 -5.35 -14.74
C LEU A 121 3.04 -5.01 -16.22
N ALA A 122 3.60 -3.86 -16.60
CA ALA A 122 3.79 -3.46 -17.99
C ALA A 122 5.19 -3.86 -18.52
N CYS A 123 5.90 -4.71 -17.78
CA CYS A 123 7.22 -5.23 -18.08
C CYS A 123 7.29 -6.73 -17.79
N ASP A 124 8.28 -7.39 -18.36
CA ASP A 124 8.68 -8.72 -17.91
C ASP A 124 9.59 -8.60 -16.67
N VAL A 125 9.33 -9.40 -15.65
CA VAL A 125 10.14 -9.44 -14.43
C VAL A 125 10.53 -10.88 -14.17
N SER A 126 11.83 -11.12 -14.14
CA SER A 126 12.42 -12.44 -13.91
C SER A 126 13.32 -12.42 -12.68
N LEU A 127 13.23 -13.46 -11.84
CA LEU A 127 14.12 -13.61 -10.69
C LEU A 127 15.54 -13.92 -11.18
N SER A 128 16.52 -13.16 -10.69
CA SER A 128 17.93 -13.44 -10.92
C SER A 128 18.39 -14.46 -9.88
N VAL A 129 18.66 -15.69 -10.33
CA VAL A 129 19.31 -16.68 -9.46
C VAL A 129 20.76 -16.23 -9.30
N LEU A 130 21.19 -15.97 -8.06
CA LEU A 130 22.61 -15.78 -7.76
C LEU A 130 23.35 -17.00 -8.29
N GLN A 131 24.02 -16.86 -9.43
CA GLN A 131 24.84 -17.92 -9.98
C GLN A 131 25.99 -18.10 -9.00
N GLU A 132 25.98 -19.22 -8.27
CA GLU A 132 27.08 -19.56 -7.37
C GLU A 132 28.36 -19.56 -8.21
N ARG A 133 29.28 -18.66 -7.88
CA ARG A 133 30.59 -18.60 -8.53
C ARG A 133 31.24 -19.95 -8.29
N SER A 134 31.26 -20.81 -9.31
CA SER A 134 32.07 -22.03 -9.30
C SER A 134 33.53 -21.57 -9.19
N ALA A 135 34.10 -21.73 -8.00
CA ALA A 135 35.53 -21.62 -7.81
C ALA A 135 36.18 -22.78 -8.59
N ALA A 136 37.06 -22.43 -9.53
CA ALA A 136 37.90 -23.36 -10.27
C ALA A 136 39.00 -23.94 -9.38
#